data_AF-A0A1G7HHL1-F1
#
_entry.id   AF-A0A1G7HHL1-F1
#
_cell.length_a   1.000
_cell.length_b   1.000
_cell.length_c   1.000
_cell.angle_alpha   90.00
_cell.angle_beta   90.00
_cell.angle_gamma   90.00
#
_symmetry.space_group_name_H-M   'P 1'
#
loop_
_entity.id
_entity.type
_entity.pdbx_description
1 polymer ?
#
loop_
_entity_poly.entity_id
_entity_poly.type
_entity_poly.pdbx_seq_one_letter_code
_entity_poly.pdbx_strand_id
1 'polypeptide(L)' 'MIMGPSCRMLIGRLDAEVKIVEPPQGGKTRELDRMGSPMFPQFDRGKKSMTINVKTEARRKHLASG' A
#
# COMPACT_ATOMS: atom_id res chain seq x y z
N MET A 1 0.82 -1.45 11.59
CA MET A 1 -0.51 -0.85 11.82
C MET A 1 -1.50 -1.52 10.87
N ILE A 2 -2.58 -2.12 11.40
CA ILE A 2 -3.51 -2.98 10.63
C ILE A 2 -4.70 -2.23 10.02
N MET A 3 -5.15 -1.15 10.68
CA MET A 3 -6.43 -0.51 10.37
C MET A 3 -6.51 0.03 8.93
N GLY A 4 -5.43 0.66 8.44
CA GLY A 4 -5.34 1.11 7.05
C GLY A 4 -5.46 -0.03 6.03
N PRO A 5 -4.61 -1.08 6.10
CA PRO A 5 -4.74 -2.30 5.31
C PRO A 5 -6.14 -2.95 5.32
N SER A 6 -6.80 -3.01 6.48
CA SER A 6 -8.16 -3.56 6.58
C SER A 6 -9.20 -2.74 5.82
N CYS A 7 -9.17 -1.41 5.97
CA CYS A 7 -10.11 -0.52 5.29
C CYS A 7 -9.95 -0.62 3.76
N ARG A 8 -8.71 -0.58 3.27
CA ARG A 8 -8.44 -0.68 1.82
C ARG A 8 -8.78 -2.06 1.25
N MET A 9 -8.70 -3.13 2.05
CA MET A 9 -9.18 -4.46 1.66
C MET A 9 -10.70 -4.45 1.46
N LEU A 10 -11.44 -3.85 2.40
CA LEU A 10 -12.90 -3.80 2.34
C LEU A 10 -13.38 -3.05 1.08
N ILE A 11 -12.89 -1.84 0.84
CA ILE A 11 -13.31 -1.06 -0.33
C ILE A 11 -12.88 -1.70 -1.65
N GLY A 12 -11.73 -2.37 -1.70
CA GLY A 12 -11.31 -3.12 -2.90
C GLY A 12 -12.21 -4.33 -3.21
N ARG A 13 -12.89 -4.88 -2.19
CA ARG A 13 -13.93 -5.91 -2.39
C ARG A 13 -15.27 -5.32 -2.84
N LEU A 14 -15.44 -4.01 -2.71
CA LEU A 14 -16.59 -3.26 -3.23
C LEU A 14 -16.29 -2.68 -4.63
N ASP A 15 -15.37 -3.31 -5.37
CA ASP A 15 -14.97 -2.95 -6.73
C ASP A 15 -14.24 -1.59 -6.87
N ALA A 16 -13.74 -1.02 -5.77
CA ALA A 16 -12.90 0.17 -5.85
C ALA A 16 -11.50 -0.17 -6.40
N GLU A 17 -11.01 0.62 -7.37
CA GLU A 17 -9.59 0.59 -7.72
C GLU A 17 -8.77 1.18 -6.57
N VAL A 18 -8.01 0.32 -5.88
CA VAL A 18 -7.14 0.74 -4.79
C VAL A 18 -5.68 0.74 -5.25
N LYS A 19 -5.07 1.92 -5.25
CA LYS A 19 -3.64 2.14 -5.49
C LYS A 19 -2.95 2.40 -4.15
N ILE A 20 -2.04 1.52 -3.72
CA ILE A 20 -1.25 1.66 -2.50
C ILE A 20 -0.05 2.56 -2.80
N VAL A 21 0.13 3.63 -2.03
CA VAL A 21 1.33 4.46 -2.09
C VAL A 21 2.31 3.99 -1.03
N GLU A 22 3.51 3.59 -1.44
CA GLU A 22 4.55 3.06 -0.58
C GLU A 22 5.86 3.87 -0.67
N PRO A 23 6.67 3.92 0.39
CA PRO A 23 8.01 4.48 0.30
C PRO A 23 8.95 3.54 -0.50
N PRO A 24 10.16 3.97 -0.88
CA PRO A 24 11.14 3.14 -1.62
C PRO A 24 11.42 1.76 -1.02
N GLN A 25 11.48 1.67 0.30
CA GLN A 25 11.66 0.41 1.04
C GLN A 25 10.39 -0.44 1.15
N GLY A 26 9.26 0.02 0.63
CA GLY A 26 7.96 -0.63 0.74
C GLY A 26 7.29 -0.47 2.11
N GLY A 27 6.08 -1.00 2.21
CA GLY A 27 5.33 -1.07 3.47
C GLY A 27 5.94 -2.08 4.46
N LYS A 28 5.99 -1.72 5.75
CA LYS A 28 6.55 -2.57 6.84
C LYS A 28 5.94 -3.98 6.94
N THR A 29 4.71 -4.18 6.45
CA THR A 29 4.05 -5.50 6.48
C THR A 29 4.65 -6.51 5.51
N ARG A 30 5.47 -6.06 4.54
CA ARG A 30 6.17 -6.91 3.57
C ARG A 30 7.32 -7.70 4.18
N GLU A 31 7.91 -7.17 5.25
CA GLU A 31 9.07 -7.75 5.93
C GLU A 31 8.66 -8.60 7.16
N LEU A 32 7.36 -8.68 7.46
CA LEU A 32 6.90 -9.47 8.60
C LEU A 32 7.10 -10.96 8.33
N ASP A 33 7.60 -11.63 9.35
CA ASP A 33 7.95 -13.04 9.34
C ASP A 33 7.10 -13.85 10.33
N ARG A 34 7.22 -15.18 10.25
CA ARG A 34 6.51 -16.14 11.13
C ARG A 34 5.00 -15.84 11.16
N MET A 35 4.46 -15.54 12.34
CA MET A 35 3.04 -15.24 12.55
C MET A 35 2.57 -13.95 11.84
N GLY A 36 3.49 -13.05 11.50
CA GLY A 36 3.18 -11.81 10.80
C GLY A 36 3.23 -11.92 9.26
N SER A 37 3.79 -13.00 8.72
CA SER A 37 3.95 -13.17 7.26
C SER A 37 2.65 -13.13 6.44
N PRO A 38 1.47 -13.53 6.96
CA PRO A 38 0.23 -13.43 6.18
C PRO A 38 -0.28 -11.99 6.00
N MET A 39 0.22 -11.02 6.76
CA MET A 39 -0.34 -9.68 6.83
C MET A 39 -0.32 -8.95 5.48
N PHE A 40 0.78 -9.01 4.73
CA PHE A 40 0.83 -8.39 3.41
C PHE A 40 -0.10 -9.10 2.40
N PRO A 41 0.03 -10.43 2.14
CA PRO A 41 -0.81 -11.09 1.16
C PRO A 41 -2.31 -11.12 1.52
N GLN A 42 -2.68 -11.04 2.80
CA GLN A 42 -4.09 -11.05 3.22
C GLN A 42 -4.79 -9.71 2.97
N PHE A 43 -4.15 -8.60 3.32
CA PHE A 43 -4.79 -7.29 3.24
C PHE A 43 -4.54 -6.57 1.91
N ASP A 44 -3.48 -6.91 1.17
CA ASP A 44 -3.04 -6.17 -0.02
C ASP A 44 -3.23 -6.87 -1.35
N ARG A 45 -3.69 -8.12 -1.34
CA ARG A 45 -3.99 -8.86 -2.56
C ARG A 45 -4.91 -8.09 -3.50
N GLY A 46 -4.58 -8.14 -4.79
CA GLY A 46 -5.34 -7.54 -5.88
C GLY A 46 -5.16 -6.02 -6.06
N LYS A 47 -4.33 -5.37 -5.23
CA LYS A 47 -4.14 -3.92 -5.27
C LYS A 47 -2.87 -3.57 -6.06
N LYS A 48 -2.93 -2.48 -6.81
CA LYS A 48 -1.74 -1.92 -7.46
C LYS A 48 -0.92 -1.16 -6.41
N SER A 49 0.41 -1.21 -6.51
CA SER A 49 1.31 -0.49 -5.61
C SER A 49 2.16 0.49 -6.40
N MET A 50 2.36 1.69 -5.85
CA MET A 50 3.17 2.75 -6.42
C MET A 50 4.18 3.24 -5.39
N THR A 51 5.44 3.29 -5.80
CA THR A 51 6.53 3.72 -4.92
C THR A 51 6.76 5.22 -5.08
N ILE A 52 6.65 5.98 -3.98
CA ILE A 52 6.86 7.43 -3.95
C ILE A 52 7.85 7.77 -2.84
N ASN A 53 8.96 8.41 -3.21
CA ASN A 53 9.86 9.03 -2.24
C ASN A 53 9.33 10.42 -1.85
N VAL A 54 8.63 10.51 -0.72
CA VAL A 54 8.01 11.77 -0.25
C VAL A 54 9.02 12.79 0.31
N LYS A 55 10.30 12.42 0.44
CA LYS A 55 11.36 13.29 0.97
C LYS A 55 12.06 14.12 -0.11
N THR A 56 11.78 13.87 -1.40
CA THR A 56 12.36 14.65 -2.51
C THR A 56 11.37 15.69 -3.01
N GLU A 57 11.88 16.82 -3.51
CA GLU A 57 11.08 17.94 -4.04
C GLU A 57 10.22 17.53 -5.25
N ALA A 58 10.60 16.47 -5.95
CA ALA A 58 9.87 15.87 -7.07
C ALA A 58 8.46 15.33 -6.71
N ARG A 59 8.08 15.37 -5.43
CA ARG A 59 6.82 14.86 -4.86
C ARG A 59 5.53 15.36 -5.55
N ARG A 60 5.44 16.65 -5.91
CA ARG A 60 4.15 17.26 -6.33
C ARG A 60 3.67 16.83 -7.71
N LYS A 61 4.58 16.50 -8.64
CA LYS A 61 4.19 16.17 -10.03
C LYS A 61 3.63 14.75 -10.16
N HIS A 62 4.07 13.81 -9.32
CA HIS A 62 3.66 12.40 -9.38
C HIS A 62 2.26 12.11 -8.78
N LEU A 63 1.78 12.95 -7.88
CA LEU A 63 0.48 12.77 -7.21
C LEU A 63 -0.69 13.40 -7.98
N ALA A 64 -0.42 14.28 -8.93
CA ALA A 64 -1.44 15.04 -9.67
C ALA A 64 -1.86 14.39 -11.00
N SER A 65 -1.22 13.29 -11.41
CA SER A 65 -1.38 12.67 -12.73
C SER A 65 -2.02 11.27 -12.69
N GLY A 66 -2.68 10.90 -11.60
CA GLY A 66 -3.08 9.51 -11.30
C GLY A 66 -4.55 9.30 -10.97
#